data_AF-J6J3A3-F1
#
_entry.id   AF-J6J3A3-F1
#
_cell.length_a   1.000
_cell.length_b   1.000
_cell.length_c   1.000
_cell.angle_alpha   90.00
_cell.angle_beta   90.00
_cell.angle_gamma   90.00
#
_symmetry.space_group_name_H-M   'P 1'
#
loop_
_entity.id
_entity.type
_entity.pdbx_description
1 polymer ?
#
loop_
_entity_poly.entity_id
_entity_poly.type
_entity_poly.pdbx_seq_one_letter_code
_entity_poly.pdbx_strand_id
1 'polypeptide(L)'
;MGQILDAFLAGRQQAAPTGAAAPAESGFDRGVRWAREVLLPAIERADAELVPSRIRFVVDTNLDPRSTNHAHVDFWLAPLEHDGTTPQGQRHSINVRDGEVWLYRQGADGENLGRVDAVDAARCEKMLARAAQDYGRQCLG
;
A
#
# COMPACT_ATOMS: atom_id res chain seq x y z
N MET A 1 -4.76 -32.69 28.27
CA MET A 1 -4.87 -31.82 27.08
C MET A 1 -4.57 -30.39 27.51
N GLY A 2 -3.84 -29.63 26.69
CA GLY A 2 -3.27 -28.34 27.11
C GLY A 2 -4.24 -27.18 26.91
N GLN A 3 -4.31 -26.29 27.91
CA GLN A 3 -5.23 -25.14 27.96
C GLN A 3 -5.20 -24.24 26.70
N ILE A 4 -4.07 -24.21 25.99
CA ILE A 4 -3.89 -23.45 24.74
C ILE A 4 -4.66 -24.07 23.58
N LEU A 5 -4.68 -25.41 23.47
CA LEU A 5 -5.41 -26.11 22.41
C LEU A 5 -6.91 -25.96 22.60
N ASP A 6 -7.38 -25.99 23.85
CA ASP A 6 -8.80 -25.81 24.18
C ASP A 6 -9.27 -24.38 23.91
N ALA A 7 -8.43 -23.38 24.23
CA ALA A 7 -8.70 -21.98 23.90
C ALA A 7 -8.75 -21.74 22.38
N PHE A 8 -7.84 -22.37 21.63
CA PHE A 8 -7.80 -22.29 20.16
C PHE A 8 -9.05 -22.89 19.52
N LEU A 9 -9.49 -24.07 19.98
CA LEU A 9 -10.69 -24.74 19.46
C LEU A 9 -11.98 -24.00 19.85
N ALA A 10 -12.05 -23.44 21.05
CA ALA A 10 -13.17 -22.60 21.50
C ALA A 10 -13.31 -21.33 20.64
N GLY A 11 -12.19 -20.64 20.35
CA GLY A 11 -12.17 -19.49 19.45
C GLY A 11 -12.60 -19.84 18.01
N ARG A 12 -12.23 -21.04 17.54
CA ARG A 12 -12.61 -21.50 16.19
C ARG A 12 -14.11 -21.82 16.07
N GLN A 13 -14.73 -22.31 17.13
CA GLN A 13 -16.17 -22.60 17.15
C GLN A 13 -17.03 -21.33 17.23
N GLN A 14 -16.53 -20.26 17.84
CA GLN A 14 -17.21 -18.96 17.90
C GLN A 14 -17.13 -18.17 16.59
N ALA A 15 -16.18 -18.52 15.70
CA ALA A 15 -15.94 -17.81 14.44
C ALA A 15 -16.75 -18.33 13.24
N ALA A 16 -17.73 -19.25 13.42
CA ALA A 16 -18.56 -19.72 12.33
C ALA A 16 -19.62 -18.66 11.96
N PRO A 17 -19.60 -18.07 10.75
CA PRO A 17 -20.56 -17.05 10.38
C PRO A 17 -21.88 -17.68 9.92
N THR A 18 -22.96 -17.35 10.61
CA THR A 18 -24.33 -17.51 10.12
C THR A 18 -24.59 -16.53 8.98
N GLY A 19 -25.20 -17.03 7.91
CA GLY A 19 -25.39 -16.32 6.65
C GLY A 19 -26.05 -14.94 6.82
N ALA A 20 -25.39 -13.93 6.26
CA ALA A 20 -25.92 -12.59 6.08
C ALA A 20 -25.86 -12.22 4.60
N ALA A 21 -26.90 -11.54 4.12
CA ALA A 21 -26.99 -11.01 2.76
C ALA A 21 -25.76 -10.16 2.42
N ALA A 22 -25.32 -10.19 1.15
CA ALA A 22 -24.12 -9.48 0.70
C ALA A 22 -24.21 -7.99 1.07
N PRO A 23 -23.34 -7.49 1.98
CA PRO A 23 -23.34 -6.10 2.38
C PRO A 23 -22.89 -5.21 1.22
N ALA A 24 -23.33 -3.95 1.21
CA ALA A 24 -22.72 -2.92 0.38
C ALA A 24 -21.19 -2.90 0.62
N GLU A 25 -20.40 -2.78 -0.46
CA GLU A 25 -18.92 -2.83 -0.39
C GLU A 25 -18.41 -1.84 0.65
N SER A 26 -17.73 -2.37 1.68
CA SER A 26 -17.19 -1.55 2.76
C SER A 26 -16.15 -0.57 2.20
N GLY A 27 -15.93 0.56 2.88
CA GLY A 27 -14.88 1.50 2.47
C GLY A 27 -13.49 0.85 2.42
N PHE A 28 -13.26 -0.13 3.30
CA PHE A 28 -12.07 -0.97 3.33
C PHE A 28 -11.93 -1.79 2.06
N ASP A 29 -12.95 -2.60 1.71
CA ASP A 29 -12.91 -3.49 0.55
C ASP A 29 -12.71 -2.70 -0.75
N ARG A 30 -13.33 -1.52 -0.84
CA ARG A 30 -13.16 -0.58 -1.96
C ARG A 30 -11.71 -0.12 -2.09
N GLY A 31 -11.09 0.23 -0.95
CA GLY A 31 -9.68 0.62 -0.92
C GLY A 31 -8.75 -0.53 -1.28
N VAL A 32 -9.03 -1.75 -0.82
CA VAL A 32 -8.27 -2.96 -1.18
C VAL A 32 -8.37 -3.23 -2.68
N ARG A 33 -9.58 -3.17 -3.23
CA ARG A 33 -9.82 -3.36 -4.65
C ARG A 33 -9.05 -2.32 -5.47
N TRP A 34 -9.17 -1.05 -5.13
CA TRP A 34 -8.41 0.02 -5.78
C TRP A 34 -6.90 -0.20 -5.69
N ALA A 35 -6.37 -0.58 -4.52
CA ALA A 35 -4.95 -0.84 -4.36
C ALA A 35 -4.48 -1.96 -5.30
N ARG A 36 -5.25 -3.06 -5.40
CA ARG A 36 -4.94 -4.22 -6.23
C ARG A 36 -5.10 -3.97 -7.73
N GLU A 37 -6.13 -3.22 -8.13
CA GLU A 37 -6.49 -3.04 -9.54
C GLU A 37 -5.81 -1.81 -10.16
N VAL A 38 -5.41 -0.82 -9.34
CA VAL A 38 -4.90 0.46 -9.83
C VAL A 38 -3.48 0.73 -9.34
N LEU A 39 -3.26 0.79 -8.02
CA LEU A 39 -1.97 1.23 -7.46
C LEU A 39 -0.85 0.21 -7.70
N LEU A 40 -1.04 -1.05 -7.31
CA LEU A 40 0.00 -2.07 -7.42
C LEU A 40 0.43 -2.32 -8.88
N PRO A 41 -0.49 -2.43 -9.86
CA PRO A 41 -0.08 -2.52 -11.26
C PRO A 41 0.66 -1.29 -11.78
N ALA A 42 0.32 -0.08 -11.31
CA ALA A 42 1.07 1.13 -11.66
C ALA A 42 2.50 1.10 -11.07
N ILE A 43 2.67 0.58 -9.85
CA ILE A 43 4.00 0.37 -9.24
C ILE A 43 4.79 -0.66 -10.05
N GLU A 44 4.20 -1.80 -10.43
CA GLU A 44 4.89 -2.81 -11.25
C GLU A 44 5.36 -2.26 -12.60
N ARG A 45 4.54 -1.42 -13.27
CA ARG A 45 4.96 -0.74 -14.50
C ARG A 45 6.12 0.23 -14.27
N ALA A 46 6.03 1.05 -13.22
CA ALA A 46 7.08 1.99 -12.87
C ALA A 46 8.39 1.25 -12.47
N ASP A 47 8.28 0.11 -11.81
CA ASP A 47 9.42 -0.78 -11.51
C ASP A 47 10.11 -1.23 -12.79
N ALA A 48 9.35 -1.73 -13.77
CA ALA A 48 9.92 -2.18 -15.04
C ALA A 48 10.70 -1.07 -15.77
N GLU A 49 10.27 0.18 -15.66
CA GLU A 49 10.97 1.35 -16.22
C GLU A 49 12.26 1.71 -15.46
N LEU A 50 12.34 1.40 -14.16
CA LEU A 50 13.48 1.73 -13.30
C LEU A 50 14.55 0.62 -13.24
N VAL A 51 14.23 -0.60 -13.65
CA VAL A 51 15.17 -1.75 -13.70
C VAL A 51 16.50 -1.41 -14.42
N PRO A 52 16.53 -0.72 -15.58
CA PRO A 52 17.79 -0.36 -16.24
C PRO A 52 18.70 0.53 -15.39
N SER A 53 18.12 1.32 -14.49
CA SER A 53 18.83 2.19 -13.54
C SER A 53 19.21 1.47 -12.24
N ARG A 54 18.94 0.16 -12.15
CA ARG A 54 19.16 -0.67 -10.95
C ARG A 54 18.43 -0.17 -9.71
N ILE A 55 17.30 0.50 -9.88
CA ILE A 55 16.41 0.97 -8.80
C ILE A 55 15.06 0.24 -8.91
N ARG A 56 14.39 0.05 -7.78
CA ARG A 56 13.01 -0.45 -7.69
C ARG A 56 12.21 0.26 -6.61
N PHE A 57 10.90 0.19 -6.71
CA PHE A 57 9.98 0.33 -5.61
C PHE A 57 10.03 -0.92 -4.73
N VAL A 58 10.06 -0.67 -3.43
CA VAL A 58 9.77 -1.64 -2.39
C VAL A 58 8.37 -1.31 -1.89
N VAL A 59 7.55 -2.34 -1.72
CA VAL A 59 6.13 -2.20 -1.36
C VAL A 59 5.85 -3.03 -0.13
N ASP A 60 5.13 -2.44 0.82
CA ASP A 60 4.61 -3.09 2.02
C ASP A 60 3.11 -2.82 2.11
N THR A 61 2.31 -3.88 2.02
CA THR A 61 0.85 -3.76 1.91
C THR A 61 0.18 -4.25 3.18
N ASN A 62 -0.70 -3.43 3.75
CA ASN A 62 -1.61 -3.81 4.82
C ASN A 62 -3.05 -3.72 4.31
N LEU A 63 -3.48 -4.81 3.67
CA LEU A 63 -4.79 -4.95 3.01
C LEU A 63 -5.69 -5.99 3.72
N ASP A 64 -5.37 -6.35 4.96
CA ASP A 64 -6.19 -7.22 5.81
C ASP A 64 -6.95 -6.37 6.85
N PRO A 65 -8.29 -6.45 6.90
CA PRO A 65 -9.08 -5.66 7.83
C PRO A 65 -8.85 -6.05 9.31
N ARG A 66 -8.16 -7.16 9.58
CA ARG A 66 -7.78 -7.58 10.94
C ARG A 66 -6.55 -6.83 11.47
N SER A 67 -5.76 -6.22 10.59
CA SER A 67 -4.51 -5.52 10.95
C SER A 67 -4.58 -4.00 10.82
N THR A 68 -5.64 -3.46 10.22
CA THR A 68 -5.87 -2.00 10.11
C THR A 68 -7.36 -1.72 9.82
N ASN A 69 -7.82 -0.50 10.12
CA ASN A 69 -9.20 -0.07 9.85
C ASN A 69 -9.40 0.57 8.45
N HIS A 70 -8.35 0.65 7.63
CA HIS A 70 -8.38 1.15 6.26
C HIS A 70 -7.31 0.48 5.38
N ALA A 71 -7.54 0.40 4.07
CA ALA A 71 -6.55 -0.13 3.15
C ALA A 71 -5.32 0.78 3.13
N HIS A 72 -4.15 0.16 3.31
CA HIS A 72 -2.89 0.85 3.52
C HIS A 72 -1.78 0.21 2.67
N VAL A 73 -1.03 1.04 1.97
CA VAL A 73 0.11 0.62 1.13
C VAL A 73 1.25 1.60 1.33
N ASP A 74 2.37 1.10 1.82
CA ASP A 74 3.60 1.87 1.88
C ASP A 74 4.51 1.51 0.70
N PHE A 75 5.22 2.52 0.19
CA PHE A 75 6.22 2.32 -0.85
C PHE A 75 7.41 3.27 -0.70
N TRP A 76 8.56 2.85 -1.20
CA TRP A 76 9.78 3.67 -1.28
C TRP A 76 10.69 3.15 -2.39
N LEU A 77 11.62 3.98 -2.86
CA LEU A 77 12.62 3.54 -3.83
C LEU A 77 13.85 2.97 -3.10
N ALA A 78 14.46 1.94 -3.68
CA ALA A 78 15.70 1.34 -3.19
C ALA A 78 16.52 0.77 -4.36
N PRO A 79 17.85 0.67 -4.22
CA PRO A 79 18.68 -0.06 -5.19
C PRO A 79 18.30 -1.55 -5.23
N LEU A 80 18.40 -2.16 -6.41
CA LEU A 80 18.17 -3.60 -6.59
C LEU A 80 19.16 -4.45 -5.79
N GLU A 81 20.40 -3.96 -5.67
CA GLU A 81 21.45 -4.58 -4.86
C GLU A 81 21.80 -3.63 -3.73
N HIS A 82 21.66 -4.11 -2.50
CA HIS A 82 22.03 -3.32 -1.33
C HIS A 82 23.53 -3.48 -1.07
N ASP A 83 24.32 -2.61 -1.68
CA ASP A 83 25.78 -2.54 -1.47
C ASP A 83 26.17 -1.67 -0.26
N GLY A 84 25.18 -1.12 0.45
CA GLY A 84 25.36 -0.23 1.60
C GLY A 84 25.78 1.21 1.24
N THR A 85 25.99 1.51 -0.04
CA THR A 85 26.44 2.84 -0.51
C THR A 85 25.30 3.66 -1.09
N THR A 86 24.34 3.02 -1.75
CA THR A 86 23.16 3.70 -2.29
C THR A 86 22.04 3.72 -1.24
N PRO A 87 21.60 4.91 -0.76
CA PRO A 87 20.58 4.99 0.27
C PRO A 87 19.20 4.62 -0.28
N GLN A 88 18.32 4.20 0.63
CA GLN A 88 16.90 4.04 0.34
C GLN A 88 16.22 5.41 0.34
N GLY A 89 15.21 5.55 -0.51
CA GLY A 89 14.37 6.73 -0.58
C GLY A 89 13.41 6.83 0.60
N GLN A 90 12.78 8.00 0.71
CA GLN A 90 11.77 8.26 1.72
C GLN A 90 10.56 7.29 1.59
N ARG A 91 10.08 6.77 2.73
CA ARG A 91 8.84 6.00 2.80
C ARG A 91 7.63 6.89 2.59
N HIS A 92 6.83 6.53 1.60
CA HIS A 92 5.54 7.10 1.28
C HIS A 92 4.45 6.15 1.75
N SER A 93 3.33 6.70 2.21
CA SER A 93 2.23 5.93 2.76
C SER A 93 0.90 6.32 2.12
N ILE A 94 0.24 5.36 1.48
CA ILE A 94 -1.08 5.53 0.90
C ILE A 94 -2.12 4.94 1.84
N ASN A 95 -3.11 5.76 2.20
CA ASN A 95 -4.23 5.38 3.02
C ASN A 95 -5.53 5.64 2.26
N VAL A 96 -6.40 4.63 2.14
CA VAL A 96 -7.74 4.81 1.57
C VAL A 96 -8.77 4.84 2.69
N ARG A 97 -9.25 6.04 3.03
CA ARG A 97 -10.19 6.27 4.15
C ARG A 97 -11.44 6.94 3.63
N ASP A 98 -12.61 6.40 3.98
CA ASP A 98 -13.91 6.95 3.60
C ASP A 98 -14.08 7.21 2.09
N GLY A 99 -13.41 6.41 1.26
CA GLY A 99 -13.43 6.55 -0.20
C GLY A 99 -12.50 7.65 -0.75
N GLU A 100 -11.61 8.21 0.07
CA GLU A 100 -10.56 9.14 -0.33
C GLU A 100 -9.17 8.49 -0.24
N VAL A 101 -8.30 8.85 -1.17
CA VAL A 101 -6.92 8.38 -1.24
C VAL A 101 -6.02 9.48 -0.70
N TRP A 102 -5.28 9.17 0.35
CA TRP A 102 -4.36 10.09 1.01
C TRP A 102 -2.93 9.60 0.90
N LEU A 103 -2.01 10.49 0.52
CA LEU A 103 -0.57 10.27 0.49
C LEU A 103 0.09 10.96 1.68
N TYR A 104 0.84 10.22 2.47
CA TYR A 104 1.66 10.76 3.55
C TYR A 104 3.13 10.54 3.23
N ARG A 105 3.94 11.54 3.60
CA ARG A 105 5.40 11.51 3.50
C ARG A 105 5.97 11.81 4.88
N GLN A 106 7.10 11.21 5.22
CA GLN A 106 7.75 11.48 6.50
C GLN A 106 8.02 12.98 6.69
N GLY A 107 7.51 13.56 7.78
CA GLY A 107 7.74 14.98 8.11
C GLY A 107 6.92 15.98 7.30
N ALA A 108 5.94 15.53 6.51
CA ALA A 108 5.01 16.40 5.79
C ALA A 108 3.55 16.10 6.15
N ASP A 109 2.68 17.08 5.92
CA ASP A 109 1.25 16.89 6.03
C ASP A 109 0.75 15.91 4.96
N GLY A 110 -0.37 15.23 5.27
CA GLY A 110 -1.04 14.34 4.32
C GLY A 110 -1.59 15.12 3.12
N GLU A 111 -1.35 14.62 1.92
CA GLU A 111 -1.88 15.11 0.66
C GLU A 111 -3.11 14.28 0.26
N ASN A 112 -4.27 14.92 0.13
CA ASN A 112 -5.45 14.28 -0.44
C ASN A 112 -5.30 14.20 -1.97
N LEU A 113 -5.19 12.99 -2.50
CA LEU A 113 -5.05 12.75 -3.95
C LEU A 113 -6.41 12.76 -4.66
N GLY A 114 -7.51 12.63 -3.93
CA GLY A 114 -8.87 12.65 -4.42
C GLY A 114 -9.67 11.40 -4.03
N ARG A 115 -10.85 11.26 -4.61
CA ARG A 115 -11.73 10.10 -4.41
C ARG A 115 -11.13 8.84 -5.05
N VAL A 116 -11.32 7.69 -4.40
CA VAL A 116 -10.84 6.39 -4.85
C VAL A 116 -11.26 6.04 -6.28
N ASP A 117 -12.48 6.43 -6.68
CA ASP A 117 -13.01 6.18 -8.02
C ASP A 117 -12.45 7.15 -9.09
N ALA A 118 -11.75 8.20 -8.68
CA ALA A 118 -11.17 9.23 -9.55
C ALA A 118 -9.63 9.21 -9.58
N VAL A 119 -8.99 8.48 -8.67
CA VAL A 119 -7.54 8.26 -8.69
C VAL A 119 -7.27 7.04 -9.55
N ASP A 120 -7.04 7.28 -10.84
CA ASP A 120 -6.74 6.25 -11.82
C ASP A 120 -5.23 5.95 -11.91
N ALA A 121 -4.88 5.00 -12.78
CA ALA A 121 -3.50 4.60 -12.99
C ALA A 121 -2.59 5.75 -13.43
N ALA A 122 -3.08 6.66 -14.29
CA ALA A 122 -2.32 7.81 -14.74
C ALA A 122 -2.00 8.78 -13.59
N ARG A 123 -2.92 8.90 -12.62
CA ARG A 123 -2.69 9.70 -11.41
C ARG A 123 -1.70 9.01 -10.47
N CYS A 124 -1.76 7.69 -10.32
CA CYS A 124 -0.75 6.90 -9.61
C CYS A 124 0.65 7.06 -10.26
N GLU A 125 0.75 6.95 -11.58
CA GLU A 125 2.02 7.11 -12.32
C GLU A 125 2.62 8.50 -12.12
N LYS A 126 1.82 9.57 -12.17
CA LYS A 126 2.29 10.93 -11.87
C LYS A 126 2.82 11.06 -10.44
N MET A 127 2.17 10.42 -9.47
CA MET A 127 2.62 10.39 -8.08
C MET A 127 3.94 9.62 -7.95
N LEU A 128 4.04 8.44 -8.56
CA LEU A 128 5.26 7.61 -8.54
C LEU A 128 6.44 8.31 -9.23
N ALA A 129 6.19 9.01 -10.35
CA ALA A 129 7.20 9.80 -11.04
C ALA A 129 7.75 10.94 -10.16
N ARG A 130 6.90 11.59 -9.36
CA ARG A 130 7.36 12.59 -8.37
C ARG A 130 8.23 11.95 -7.29
N ALA A 131 7.83 10.81 -6.75
CA ALA A 131 8.63 10.07 -5.77
C ALA A 131 10.00 9.64 -6.33
N ALA A 132 10.05 9.16 -7.57
CA ALA A 132 11.30 8.83 -8.26
C ALA A 132 12.17 10.07 -8.52
N GLN A 133 11.57 11.20 -8.88
CA GLN A 133 12.28 12.47 -9.04
C GLN A 133 12.88 12.97 -7.72
N ASP A 134 12.12 12.87 -6.62
CA ASP A 134 12.59 13.21 -5.27
C ASP A 134 13.76 12.33 -4.86
N TYR A 135 13.67 11.02 -5.10
CA TYR A 135 14.77 10.09 -4.85
C TYR A 135 16.03 10.45 -5.66
N GLY A 136 15.90 10.70 -6.95
CA GLY A 136 17.03 11.11 -7.80
C GLY A 136 17.73 12.37 -7.29
N ARG A 137 16.97 13.35 -6.78
CA ARG A 137 17.53 14.58 -6.20
C ARG A 137 18.20 14.38 -4.85
N GLN A 138 17.63 13.56 -3.99
CA GLN A 138 18.04 13.45 -2.58
C GLN A 138 19.13 12.39 -2.37
N CYS A 139 19.15 11.36 -3.20
CA CYS A 139 19.94 10.16 -2.97
C CYS A 139 21.03 9.93 -4.02
N LEU A 140 20.92 10.51 -5.21
CA LEU A 140 21.83 10.27 -6.34
C LEU A 140 22.52 11.55 -6.87
N GLY A 141 22.02 12.73 -6.51
CA GLY A 141 22.61 14.04 -6.84
C GLY A 141 23.55 14.53 -5.76
#